data_AF-A0AA35Z3C5-F1
#
_entry.id   AF-A0AA35Z3C5-F1
#
_cell.length_a   1.000
_cell.length_b   1.000
_cell.length_c   1.000
_cell.angle_alpha   90.00
_cell.angle_beta   90.00
_cell.angle_gamma   90.00
#
_symmetry.space_group_name_H-M   'P 1'
#
loop_
_entity.id
_entity.type
_entity.pdbx_description
1 polymer ?
#
loop_
_entity_poly.entity_id
_entity_poly.type
_entity_poly.pdbx_seq_one_letter_code
_entity_poly.pdbx_strand_id
1 'polypeptide(L)'
;MYLEKNKTGQQISSTRTCPIRNEEKAQRTPSRVSAKVLESPIFFKTPSSSSPHFHTAGASEAAEGHPSMAPKQRAPHTCRNPDLIRGVGKYSRSQMYHKRGLWAIKAKNGGKFPTHEKKPADAPVAVKPPKFYPADDVKKPLVNKRKARPTKLRASITPGTVLIILAGRFKGKRVVFLKQLTSGLLLVTGPFKINGVPLRRVNQSYVIATSTKVDINGVNAEKFDDKYFSKKVEKKNKKGEGEFFEAEKEEKSQLPQEKKDDQKTVDAALIKSIEGVPELKSYLGARFSLKAGMKPHELVF
;
A
#
# COMPACT_ATOMS: atom_id res chain seq x y z
N MET A 1 53.14 40.12 -9.35
CA MET A 1 52.87 41.57 -9.18
C MET A 1 51.43 41.78 -9.64
N TYR A 2 50.51 42.42 -8.92
CA TYR A 2 50.65 43.27 -7.73
C TYR A 2 50.07 42.65 -6.45
N LEU A 3 50.53 43.12 -5.29
CA LEU A 3 49.77 43.06 -4.04
C LEU A 3 49.00 44.37 -3.88
N GLU A 4 47.79 44.29 -3.32
CA GLU A 4 47.35 45.30 -2.36
C GLU A 4 46.39 44.68 -1.33
N LYS A 5 46.72 44.87 -0.05
CA LYS A 5 45.82 44.69 1.09
C LYS A 5 45.54 46.13 1.58
N ASN A 6 44.39 46.48 2.14
CA ASN A 6 43.97 46.00 3.46
C ASN A 6 42.62 46.60 3.91
N LYS A 7 42.05 46.02 4.97
CA LYS A 7 41.15 46.65 5.97
C LYS A 7 39.83 47.28 5.47
N THR A 8 38.74 46.51 5.57
CA THR A 8 37.73 46.66 6.65
C THR A 8 36.79 45.46 6.61
N GLY A 9 36.78 44.64 7.67
CA GLY A 9 35.86 43.51 7.77
C GLY A 9 34.61 43.89 8.56
N GLN A 10 33.44 43.78 7.94
CA GLN A 10 32.16 43.53 8.63
C GLN A 10 31.12 43.01 7.63
N GLN A 11 30.49 41.89 7.95
CA GLN A 11 29.37 41.34 7.17
C GLN A 11 28.06 41.93 7.68
N ILE A 12 27.19 42.36 6.77
CA ILE A 12 25.78 42.67 7.07
C ILE A 12 24.92 41.94 6.04
N SER A 13 24.30 40.84 6.44
CA SER A 13 23.39 40.05 5.59
C SER A 13 21.98 40.64 5.60
N SER A 14 21.60 41.34 4.53
CA SER A 14 20.28 41.97 4.41
C SER A 14 19.20 40.98 3.92
N THR A 15 18.32 40.51 4.81
CA THR A 15 17.08 39.82 4.43
C THR A 15 15.95 40.83 4.21
N ARG A 16 15.80 41.34 2.98
CA ARG A 16 14.60 42.11 2.59
C ARG A 16 13.43 41.17 2.33
N THR A 17 12.35 41.29 3.11
CA THR A 17 11.00 40.83 2.71
C THR A 17 9.95 41.85 3.11
N CYS A 18 9.19 42.32 2.12
CA CYS A 18 8.05 43.25 2.22
C CYS A 18 7.28 43.18 0.87
N PRO A 19 5.99 43.55 0.79
CA PRO A 19 4.89 42.89 1.50
C PRO A 19 3.61 42.75 0.60
N ILE A 20 2.45 42.44 1.21
CA ILE A 20 1.07 42.69 0.69
C ILE A 20 0.57 41.86 -0.52
N ARG A 21 -0.51 41.08 -0.33
CA ARG A 21 -1.85 41.38 -0.93
C ARG A 21 -3.00 40.58 -0.29
N ASN A 22 -4.08 41.28 0.05
CA ASN A 22 -5.40 40.72 0.37
C ASN A 22 -6.28 40.74 -0.89
N GLU A 23 -7.26 39.82 -0.96
CA GLU A 23 -8.58 39.88 -1.65
C GLU A 23 -9.11 38.43 -1.73
N GLU A 24 -10.39 38.06 -1.73
CA GLU A 24 -11.66 38.48 -1.10
C GLU A 24 -12.73 37.44 -1.60
N LYS A 25 -13.92 37.35 -0.98
CA LYS A 25 -15.15 36.70 -1.52
C LYS A 25 -15.15 35.16 -1.70
N ALA A 26 -16.27 34.42 -1.61
CA ALA A 26 -17.66 34.78 -1.31
C ALA A 26 -18.42 33.67 -0.53
N GLN A 27 -19.57 34.03 0.05
CA GLN A 27 -20.49 33.16 0.80
C GLN A 27 -21.50 32.47 -0.13
N ARG A 28 -22.03 31.29 0.27
CA ARG A 28 -23.42 30.86 -0.03
C ARG A 28 -24.01 30.01 1.12
N THR A 29 -25.20 30.40 1.58
CA THR A 29 -26.10 29.67 2.49
C THR A 29 -27.01 28.70 1.71
N PRO A 30 -27.74 27.77 2.38
CA PRO A 30 -29.13 28.03 2.84
C PRO A 30 -29.41 27.54 4.29
N SER A 31 -30.13 28.28 5.16
CA SER A 31 -31.60 28.21 5.43
C SER A 31 -32.20 26.79 5.45
N ARG A 32 -32.53 26.19 6.61
CA ARG A 32 -33.70 26.42 7.51
C ARG A 32 -35.07 26.07 6.90
N VAL A 33 -35.65 24.92 7.32
CA VAL A 33 -37.08 24.73 7.65
C VAL A 33 -37.18 23.68 8.79
N SER A 34 -38.23 23.75 9.63
CA SER A 34 -38.41 22.96 10.85
C SER A 34 -39.54 21.91 10.76
N ALA A 35 -39.37 20.85 11.56
CA ALA A 35 -40.32 19.90 12.16
C ALA A 35 -41.86 20.04 11.95
N LYS A 36 -42.52 18.89 11.71
CA LYS A 36 -43.74 18.31 12.36
C LYS A 36 -44.11 16.98 11.62
N VAL A 37 -45.11 16.16 12.00
CA VAL A 37 -45.42 15.41 13.25
C VAL A 37 -46.70 14.54 13.00
N LEU A 38 -46.95 13.46 13.78
CA LEU A 38 -48.06 12.46 13.63
C LEU A 38 -47.86 11.46 12.45
N GLU A 39 -48.39 10.23 12.38
CA GLU A 39 -49.05 9.32 13.35
C GLU A 39 -48.97 7.85 12.84
N SER A 40 -49.29 6.87 13.68
CA SER A 40 -49.43 5.44 13.29
C SER A 40 -50.73 5.16 12.53
N PRO A 41 -50.82 4.04 11.77
CA PRO A 41 -51.86 3.08 12.11
C PRO A 41 -51.51 1.59 11.96
N ILE A 42 -52.40 0.76 12.53
CA ILE A 42 -52.38 -0.71 12.64
C ILE A 42 -53.21 -1.33 11.50
N PHE A 43 -52.81 -2.48 10.92
CA PHE A 43 -53.79 -3.44 10.37
C PHE A 43 -53.34 -4.93 10.23
N PHE A 44 -54.09 -5.81 10.90
CA PHE A 44 -54.43 -7.23 10.65
C PHE A 44 -53.75 -8.08 9.55
N LYS A 45 -53.37 -9.33 9.91
CA LYS A 45 -54.25 -10.53 9.73
C LYS A 45 -53.75 -11.79 10.49
N THR A 46 -54.70 -12.60 10.98
CA THR A 46 -54.54 -13.94 11.60
C THR A 46 -54.83 -15.06 10.57
N PRO A 47 -54.64 -16.40 10.80
CA PRO A 47 -55.48 -17.20 11.73
C PRO A 47 -54.84 -18.49 12.37
N SER A 48 -55.55 -19.06 13.37
CA SER A 48 -55.63 -20.50 13.77
C SER A 48 -54.35 -21.27 14.22
N SER A 49 -54.37 -22.25 15.15
CA SER A 49 -55.45 -22.98 15.85
C SER A 49 -55.02 -23.53 17.24
N SER A 50 -56.00 -23.99 18.02
CA SER A 50 -55.93 -25.05 19.06
C SER A 50 -54.94 -24.94 20.25
N SER A 51 -55.48 -24.61 21.43
CA SER A 51 -54.99 -25.13 22.73
C SER A 51 -55.34 -26.62 22.89
N PRO A 52 -54.81 -27.34 23.91
CA PRO A 52 -55.60 -27.40 25.16
C PRO A 52 -54.82 -27.59 26.50
N HIS A 53 -55.59 -27.40 27.59
CA HIS A 53 -55.43 -27.87 28.99
C HIS A 53 -54.32 -27.34 29.93
N PHE A 54 -54.82 -26.89 31.11
CA PHE A 54 -54.10 -26.64 32.36
C PHE A 54 -53.68 -27.95 33.06
N HIS A 55 -52.65 -27.91 33.91
CA HIS A 55 -52.73 -28.42 35.30
C HIS A 55 -51.62 -27.88 36.22
N THR A 56 -52.04 -27.13 37.24
CA THR A 56 -51.56 -27.06 38.65
C THR A 56 -50.08 -27.24 39.06
N ALA A 57 -49.61 -26.19 39.76
CA ALA A 57 -48.83 -26.22 41.03
C ALA A 57 -47.35 -26.65 41.08
N GLY A 58 -46.55 -25.90 41.85
CA GLY A 58 -45.19 -26.28 42.27
C GLY A 58 -44.27 -25.09 42.50
N ALA A 59 -44.04 -24.69 43.75
CA ALA A 59 -43.02 -23.70 44.12
C ALA A 59 -41.76 -24.41 44.64
N SER A 60 -40.57 -23.94 44.23
CA SER A 60 -39.30 -24.23 44.92
C SER A 60 -38.20 -23.26 44.49
N GLU A 61 -37.19 -23.07 45.34
CA GLU A 61 -36.23 -21.96 45.32
C GLU A 61 -34.99 -22.13 44.41
N ALA A 62 -34.37 -20.97 44.13
CA ALA A 62 -32.93 -20.70 44.05
C ALA A 62 -32.01 -21.53 43.11
N ALA A 63 -31.49 -20.87 42.08
CA ALA A 63 -30.05 -20.78 41.80
C ALA A 63 -29.75 -19.70 40.73
N GLU A 64 -29.37 -18.49 41.13
CA GLU A 64 -28.89 -17.46 40.19
C GLU A 64 -27.46 -17.77 39.71
N GLY A 65 -27.34 -18.60 38.67
CA GLY A 65 -26.09 -18.80 37.95
C GLY A 65 -25.82 -17.68 36.95
N HIS A 66 -25.07 -16.64 37.35
CA HIS A 66 -24.60 -15.62 36.41
C HIS A 66 -23.78 -16.23 35.26
N PRO A 67 -24.18 -16.10 33.97
CA PRO A 67 -23.35 -16.52 32.86
C PRO A 67 -22.14 -15.57 32.74
N SER A 68 -20.94 -16.12 32.93
CA SER A 68 -19.68 -15.40 32.82
C SER A 68 -19.46 -14.92 31.38
N MET A 69 -19.84 -13.67 31.11
CA MET A 69 -19.69 -13.05 29.79
C MET A 69 -18.23 -13.06 29.35
N ALA A 70 -17.94 -13.90 28.34
CA ALA A 70 -16.62 -14.01 27.73
C ALA A 70 -16.09 -12.62 27.30
N PRO A 71 -14.78 -12.35 27.44
CA PRO A 71 -14.21 -11.04 27.17
C PRO A 71 -14.39 -10.67 25.70
N LYS A 72 -15.39 -9.82 25.43
CA LYS A 72 -15.78 -9.33 24.10
C LYS A 72 -14.53 -8.82 23.38
N GLN A 73 -14.19 -9.45 22.25
CA GLN A 73 -12.99 -9.10 21.47
C GLN A 73 -13.02 -7.60 21.17
N ARG A 74 -12.06 -6.86 21.74
CA ARG A 74 -12.04 -5.39 21.64
C ARG A 74 -11.70 -5.01 20.21
N ALA A 75 -12.65 -4.39 19.51
CA ALA A 75 -12.40 -3.79 18.20
C ALA A 75 -11.17 -2.86 18.28
N PRO A 76 -10.28 -2.86 17.27
CA PRO A 76 -9.04 -2.09 17.31
C PRO A 76 -9.35 -0.59 17.45
N HIS A 77 -8.67 0.05 18.41
CA HIS A 77 -8.92 1.45 18.75
C HIS A 77 -8.47 2.37 17.61
N THR A 78 -9.41 3.09 17.00
CA THR A 78 -9.13 4.09 15.96
C THR A 78 -8.61 5.39 16.58
N CYS A 79 -7.71 6.08 15.87
CA CYS A 79 -7.10 7.31 16.38
C CYS A 79 -8.15 8.43 16.54
N ARG A 80 -8.47 8.78 17.79
CA ARG A 80 -9.41 9.88 18.12
C ARG A 80 -8.90 11.30 17.78
N ASN A 81 -7.71 11.43 17.21
CA ASN A 81 -7.16 12.68 16.66
C ASN A 81 -6.81 12.43 15.20
N PRO A 82 -7.52 13.02 14.22
CA PRO A 82 -7.10 12.96 12.83
C PRO A 82 -5.87 13.85 12.61
N ASP A 83 -4.99 13.46 11.69
CA ASP A 83 -3.85 14.28 11.29
C ASP A 83 -4.32 15.51 10.50
N LEU A 84 -3.75 16.68 10.79
CA LEU A 84 -3.88 17.88 9.96
C LEU A 84 -2.81 17.87 8.86
N ILE A 85 -1.57 17.58 9.26
CA ILE A 85 -0.40 17.35 8.42
C ILE A 85 0.35 16.14 9.02
N ARG A 86 1.11 15.37 8.24
CA ARG A 86 1.78 14.15 8.73
C ARG A 86 2.67 14.43 9.96
N GLY A 87 2.24 13.97 11.13
CA GLY A 87 2.92 14.16 12.42
C GLY A 87 2.36 15.29 13.29
N VAL A 88 1.36 16.06 12.81
CA VAL A 88 0.65 17.10 13.56
C VAL A 88 -0.85 16.78 13.56
N GLY A 89 -1.36 16.39 14.73
CA GLY A 89 -2.79 16.12 14.92
C GLY A 89 -3.63 17.41 14.93
N LYS A 90 -4.89 17.32 14.47
CA LYS A 90 -5.83 18.44 14.38
C LYS A 90 -6.22 19.02 15.75
N TYR A 91 -6.33 18.20 16.79
CA TYR A 91 -6.70 18.62 18.14
C TYR A 91 -5.48 18.74 19.07
N SER A 92 -5.52 19.75 19.94
CA SER A 92 -4.50 20.00 20.96
C SER A 92 -4.51 18.97 22.09
N ARG A 93 -3.44 18.96 22.92
CA ARG A 93 -3.30 18.04 24.06
C ARG A 93 -4.44 18.14 25.07
N SER A 94 -4.95 19.34 25.36
CA SER A 94 -6.07 19.56 26.29
C SER A 94 -7.39 19.05 25.72
N GLN A 95 -7.72 19.39 24.47
CA GLN A 95 -8.92 18.86 23.81
C GLN A 95 -8.90 17.32 23.74
N MET A 96 -7.74 16.74 23.47
CA MET A 96 -7.55 15.28 23.47
C MET A 96 -7.63 14.65 24.86
N TYR A 97 -7.27 15.36 25.92
CA TYR A 97 -7.42 14.90 27.31
C TYR A 97 -8.91 14.72 27.68
N HIS A 98 -9.75 15.69 27.31
CA HIS A 98 -11.21 15.60 27.48
C HIS A 98 -11.82 14.52 26.57
N LYS A 99 -11.53 14.53 25.26
CA LYS A 99 -12.06 13.54 24.29
C LYS A 99 -11.63 12.09 24.54
N ARG A 100 -10.51 11.86 25.24
CA ARG A 100 -10.10 10.50 25.63
C ARG A 100 -10.76 10.02 26.93
N GLY A 101 -11.46 10.88 27.67
CA GLY A 101 -12.02 10.55 28.99
C GLY A 101 -10.93 10.39 30.08
N LEU A 102 -9.70 10.86 29.81
CA LEU A 102 -8.58 10.71 30.75
C LEU A 102 -8.80 11.48 32.05
N TRP A 103 -9.57 12.58 32.00
CA TRP A 103 -10.02 13.32 33.17
C TRP A 103 -10.91 12.45 34.08
N ALA A 104 -11.89 11.73 33.52
CA ALA A 104 -12.80 10.88 34.28
C ALA A 104 -12.09 9.65 34.86
N ILE A 105 -11.14 9.06 34.12
CA ILE A 105 -10.28 7.97 34.62
C ILE A 105 -9.38 8.48 35.77
N LYS A 106 -8.77 9.66 35.61
CA LYS A 106 -7.94 10.28 36.66
C LYS A 106 -8.75 10.62 37.91
N ALA A 107 -9.99 11.08 37.75
CA ALA A 107 -10.90 11.34 38.87
C ALA A 107 -11.29 10.05 39.62
N LYS A 108 -11.64 8.98 38.89
CA LYS A 108 -11.97 7.68 39.48
C LYS A 108 -10.79 7.03 40.21
N ASN A 109 -9.56 7.30 39.78
CA ASN A 109 -8.33 6.72 40.33
C ASN A 109 -7.58 7.68 41.27
N GLY A 110 -8.31 8.52 42.03
CA GLY A 110 -7.73 9.36 43.10
C GLY A 110 -6.66 10.34 42.62
N GLY A 111 -6.78 10.87 41.40
CA GLY A 111 -5.83 11.80 40.82
C GLY A 111 -4.62 11.17 40.10
N LYS A 112 -4.46 9.83 40.14
CA LYS A 112 -3.34 9.11 39.49
C LYS A 112 -3.82 8.30 38.28
N PHE A 113 -2.93 8.04 37.32
CA PHE A 113 -3.23 7.09 36.24
C PHE A 113 -2.94 5.66 36.70
N PRO A 114 -3.76 4.66 36.29
CA PRO A 114 -3.49 3.26 36.63
C PRO A 114 -2.16 2.82 36.02
N THR A 115 -1.30 2.23 36.85
CA THR A 115 -0.02 1.65 36.45
C THR A 115 -0.10 0.16 36.65
N HIS A 116 0.29 -0.62 35.64
CA HIS A 116 0.46 -2.07 35.79
C HIS A 116 1.90 -2.35 36.16
N GLU A 117 2.11 -3.06 37.27
CA GLU A 117 3.42 -3.57 37.63
C GLU A 117 3.90 -4.58 36.57
N LYS A 118 5.19 -4.50 36.24
CA LYS A 118 5.78 -5.33 35.21
C LYS A 118 5.95 -6.73 35.78
N LYS A 119 5.17 -7.70 35.29
CA LYS A 119 5.22 -9.11 35.71
C LYS A 119 6.70 -9.57 35.76
N PRO A 120 7.17 -10.18 36.88
CA PRO A 120 8.53 -10.67 36.97
C PRO A 120 8.80 -11.69 35.85
N ALA A 121 10.00 -11.63 35.27
CA ALA A 121 10.40 -12.57 34.24
C ALA A 121 10.80 -13.90 34.89
N ASP A 122 10.25 -15.01 34.38
CA ASP A 122 10.58 -16.35 34.85
C ASP A 122 12.09 -16.64 34.66
N ALA A 123 12.66 -17.45 35.56
CA ALA A 123 14.11 -17.65 35.65
C ALA A 123 14.73 -18.20 34.34
N PRO A 124 15.87 -17.67 33.87
CA PRO A 124 16.46 -18.07 32.61
C PRO A 124 17.00 -19.50 32.65
N VAL A 125 16.56 -20.33 31.71
CA VAL A 125 17.09 -21.69 31.50
C VAL A 125 18.59 -21.62 31.15
N ALA A 126 19.41 -22.42 31.82
CA ALA A 126 20.86 -22.39 31.67
C ALA A 126 21.31 -22.90 30.28
N VAL A 127 21.84 -21.99 29.46
CA VAL A 127 22.41 -22.31 28.14
C VAL A 127 23.87 -22.71 28.28
N LYS A 128 24.24 -23.90 27.76
CA LYS A 128 25.63 -24.37 27.77
C LYS A 128 26.51 -23.46 26.89
N PRO A 129 27.71 -23.03 27.35
CA PRO A 129 28.58 -22.17 26.56
C PRO A 129 29.14 -22.90 25.32
N PRO A 130 29.49 -22.17 24.24
CA PRO A 130 30.13 -22.74 23.07
C PRO A 130 31.54 -23.27 23.40
N LYS A 131 31.95 -24.36 22.75
CA LYS A 131 33.26 -25.00 22.95
C LYS A 131 34.42 -24.21 22.31
N PHE A 132 34.14 -23.37 21.32
CA PHE A 132 35.13 -22.61 20.56
C PHE A 132 34.84 -21.11 20.64
N TYR A 133 35.87 -20.33 20.91
CA TYR A 133 35.85 -18.87 20.90
C TYR A 133 36.79 -18.38 19.79
N PRO A 134 36.36 -17.43 18.94
CA PRO A 134 37.27 -16.77 18.00
C PRO A 134 38.27 -15.89 18.76
N ALA A 135 39.42 -15.60 18.14
CA ALA A 135 40.42 -14.71 18.75
C ALA A 135 39.97 -13.23 18.78
N ASP A 136 39.14 -12.82 17.81
CA ASP A 136 38.63 -11.45 17.67
C ASP A 136 37.10 -11.41 17.77
N ASP A 137 36.58 -10.49 18.58
CA ASP A 137 35.14 -10.23 18.73
C ASP A 137 34.64 -9.18 17.74
N VAL A 138 33.70 -9.57 16.87
CA VAL A 138 33.04 -8.65 15.94
C VAL A 138 32.00 -7.80 16.69
N LYS A 139 32.27 -6.50 16.83
CA LYS A 139 31.38 -5.53 17.48
C LYS A 139 29.98 -5.53 16.84
N LYS A 140 28.94 -5.65 17.67
CA LYS A 140 27.53 -5.64 17.22
C LYS A 140 27.19 -4.31 16.52
N PRO A 141 26.64 -4.32 15.30
CA PRO A 141 26.22 -3.09 14.61
C PRO A 141 25.17 -2.29 15.39
N LEU A 142 25.25 -0.96 15.28
CA LEU A 142 24.27 -0.05 15.91
C LEU A 142 22.86 -0.27 15.36
N VAL A 143 21.84 -0.15 16.22
CA VAL A 143 20.44 -0.40 15.87
C VAL A 143 19.91 0.65 14.90
N ASN A 144 19.86 0.29 13.61
CA ASN A 144 19.31 1.13 12.55
C ASN A 144 17.77 1.10 12.56
N LYS A 145 17.12 2.23 12.90
CA LYS A 145 15.66 2.36 12.94
C LYS A 145 14.99 2.57 11.57
N ARG A 146 15.75 2.60 10.46
CA ARG A 146 15.22 2.79 9.10
C ARG A 146 14.45 1.54 8.65
N LYS A 147 13.14 1.69 8.43
CA LYS A 147 12.30 0.65 7.80
C LYS A 147 12.20 0.92 6.30
N ALA A 148 12.27 -0.14 5.48
CA ALA A 148 11.96 -0.05 4.06
C ALA A 148 10.51 0.44 3.89
N ARG A 149 10.31 1.41 3.00
CA ARG A 149 8.98 1.96 2.67
C ARG A 149 8.52 1.43 1.31
N PRO A 150 7.22 1.16 1.12
CA PRO A 150 6.69 0.88 -0.21
C PRO A 150 6.92 2.09 -1.13
N THR A 151 7.14 1.84 -2.42
CA THR A 151 7.36 2.91 -3.40
C THR A 151 6.06 3.67 -3.66
N LYS A 152 6.16 4.99 -3.81
CA LYS A 152 4.99 5.84 -4.13
C LYS A 152 4.82 5.93 -5.65
N LEU A 153 3.64 5.59 -6.15
CA LEU A 153 3.30 5.81 -7.56
C LEU A 153 3.37 7.31 -7.94
N ARG A 154 3.82 7.55 -9.17
CA ARG A 154 3.75 8.86 -9.85
C ARG A 154 2.31 9.08 -10.27
N ALA A 155 1.79 10.29 -10.15
CA ALA A 155 0.42 10.63 -10.54
C ALA A 155 0.13 10.34 -12.04
N SER A 156 1.16 10.36 -12.88
CA SER A 156 1.08 9.99 -14.30
C SER A 156 0.87 8.50 -14.57
N ILE A 157 0.97 7.62 -13.56
CA ILE A 157 0.83 6.17 -13.70
C ILE A 157 -0.49 5.75 -13.04
N THR A 158 -1.57 5.81 -13.81
CA THR A 158 -2.88 5.22 -13.45
C THR A 158 -3.03 3.84 -14.09
N PRO A 159 -3.77 2.88 -13.49
CA PRO A 159 -4.13 1.64 -14.20
C PRO A 159 -4.67 1.98 -15.59
N GLY A 160 -4.25 1.23 -16.61
CA GLY A 160 -4.59 1.52 -18.01
C GLY A 160 -3.59 2.40 -18.77
N THR A 161 -2.70 3.11 -18.08
CA THR A 161 -1.73 3.99 -18.76
C THR A 161 -0.76 3.17 -19.61
N VAL A 162 -0.49 3.64 -20.84
CA VAL A 162 0.56 3.07 -21.68
C VAL A 162 1.93 3.54 -21.19
N LEU A 163 2.88 2.61 -21.16
CA LEU A 163 4.20 2.75 -20.58
C LEU A 163 5.25 2.42 -21.64
N ILE A 164 6.26 3.28 -21.80
CA ILE A 164 7.44 3.00 -22.63
C ILE A 164 8.52 2.45 -21.71
N ILE A 165 8.90 1.18 -21.91
CA ILE A 165 10.01 0.56 -21.16
C ILE A 165 11.34 1.09 -21.70
N LEU A 166 12.22 1.59 -20.83
CA LEU A 166 13.54 2.10 -21.23
C LEU A 166 14.64 1.03 -21.17
N ALA A 167 14.58 0.11 -20.19
CA ALA A 167 15.68 -0.80 -19.87
C ALA A 167 15.38 -2.29 -20.15
N GLY A 168 16.44 -3.07 -20.39
CA GLY A 168 16.39 -4.52 -20.59
C GLY A 168 15.90 -4.95 -21.98
N ARG A 169 15.55 -6.25 -22.14
CA ARG A 169 15.22 -6.87 -23.43
C ARG A 169 14.08 -6.18 -24.18
N PHE A 170 13.12 -5.60 -23.46
CA PHE A 170 11.94 -4.94 -24.02
C PHE A 170 12.07 -3.41 -24.08
N LYS A 171 13.30 -2.87 -24.05
CA LYS A 171 13.58 -1.43 -24.26
C LYS A 171 12.85 -0.90 -25.50
N GLY A 172 12.26 0.29 -25.44
CA GLY A 172 11.49 0.93 -26.49
C GLY A 172 10.12 0.30 -26.81
N LYS A 173 9.70 -0.81 -26.18
CA LYS A 173 8.33 -1.32 -26.38
C LYS A 173 7.33 -0.48 -25.58
N ARG A 174 6.14 -0.27 -26.17
CA ARG A 174 4.97 0.34 -25.52
C ARG A 174 4.14 -0.76 -24.87
N VAL A 175 3.68 -0.57 -23.65
CA VAL A 175 3.21 -1.67 -22.78
C VAL A 175 2.16 -1.16 -21.81
N VAL A 176 1.12 -1.93 -21.47
CA VAL A 176 0.01 -1.45 -20.64
C VAL A 176 0.29 -1.71 -19.14
N PHE A 177 0.05 -0.71 -18.29
CA PHE A 177 0.13 -0.85 -16.83
C PHE A 177 -1.13 -1.49 -16.24
N LEU A 178 -0.96 -2.54 -15.43
CA LEU A 178 -2.07 -3.21 -14.73
C LEU A 178 -2.20 -2.73 -13.28
N LYS A 179 -1.26 -3.14 -12.40
CA LYS A 179 -1.28 -2.85 -10.96
C LYS A 179 0.12 -2.64 -10.41
N GLN A 180 0.24 -1.97 -9.27
CA GLN A 180 1.46 -1.99 -8.46
C GLN A 180 1.48 -3.26 -7.60
N LEU A 181 2.64 -3.88 -7.48
CA LEU A 181 2.87 -5.04 -6.60
C LEU A 181 3.29 -4.58 -5.20
N THR A 182 3.25 -5.49 -4.22
CA THR A 182 3.57 -5.18 -2.81
C THR A 182 5.03 -4.78 -2.60
N SER A 183 5.97 -5.25 -3.45
CA SER A 183 7.35 -4.75 -3.53
C SER A 183 7.48 -3.31 -4.03
N GLY A 184 6.42 -2.73 -4.60
CA GLY A 184 6.45 -1.43 -5.27
C GLY A 184 6.84 -1.47 -6.75
N LEU A 185 7.07 -2.66 -7.32
CA LEU A 185 7.27 -2.84 -8.76
C LEU A 185 5.94 -2.74 -9.53
N LEU A 186 6.00 -2.34 -10.79
CA LEU A 186 4.84 -2.27 -11.68
C LEU A 186 4.61 -3.64 -12.33
N LEU A 187 3.38 -4.16 -12.28
CA LEU A 187 2.94 -5.25 -13.14
C LEU A 187 2.46 -4.67 -14.48
N VAL A 188 3.07 -5.16 -15.55
CA VAL A 188 2.97 -4.60 -16.89
C VAL A 188 2.78 -5.74 -17.89
N THR A 189 1.89 -5.58 -18.88
CA THR A 189 1.68 -6.53 -19.99
C THR A 189 1.57 -5.81 -21.33
N GLY A 190 2.21 -6.33 -22.36
CA GLY A 190 2.11 -5.79 -23.72
C GLY A 190 1.54 -6.89 -24.59
N PRO A 191 0.22 -6.89 -24.86
CA PRO A 191 -0.54 -8.05 -25.31
C PRO A 191 0.28 -8.92 -26.24
N PHE A 192 0.54 -10.16 -25.83
CA PHE A 192 1.72 -10.90 -26.28
C PHE A 192 1.73 -11.10 -27.80
N LYS A 193 0.54 -11.23 -28.40
CA LYS A 193 0.30 -11.29 -29.85
C LYS A 193 0.77 -10.06 -30.64
N ILE A 194 0.76 -8.87 -30.04
CA ILE A 194 1.15 -7.60 -30.68
C ILE A 194 2.64 -7.33 -30.42
N ASN A 195 3.07 -7.43 -29.16
CA ASN A 195 4.34 -6.84 -28.72
C ASN A 195 5.42 -7.86 -28.32
N GLY A 196 5.05 -9.11 -28.07
CA GLY A 196 5.93 -10.14 -27.51
C GLY A 196 6.38 -9.86 -26.08
N VAL A 197 5.68 -8.99 -25.33
CA VAL A 197 6.01 -8.60 -23.95
C VAL A 197 5.04 -9.30 -22.99
N PRO A 198 5.42 -10.43 -22.37
CA PRO A 198 4.55 -11.12 -21.41
C PRO A 198 4.39 -10.29 -20.13
N LEU A 199 3.46 -10.71 -19.27
CA LEU A 199 3.28 -10.25 -17.90
C LEU A 199 4.64 -10.19 -17.18
N ARG A 200 5.05 -8.98 -16.81
CA ARG A 200 6.39 -8.74 -16.29
C ARG A 200 6.40 -7.65 -15.23
N ARG A 201 7.30 -7.81 -14.27
CA ARG A 201 7.64 -6.78 -13.29
C ARG A 201 8.61 -5.78 -13.89
N VAL A 202 8.32 -4.50 -13.74
CA VAL A 202 9.17 -3.39 -14.20
C VAL A 202 9.32 -2.37 -13.08
N ASN A 203 10.52 -1.82 -12.90
CA ASN A 203 10.72 -0.72 -11.95
C ASN A 203 10.29 0.60 -12.60
N GLN A 204 9.50 1.37 -11.85
CA GLN A 204 8.92 2.67 -12.20
C GLN A 204 9.93 3.70 -12.74
N SER A 205 11.20 3.65 -12.30
CA SER A 205 12.25 4.56 -12.77
C SER A 205 12.68 4.30 -14.21
N TYR A 206 12.50 3.09 -14.74
CA TYR A 206 12.88 2.70 -16.11
C TYR A 206 11.71 2.79 -17.08
N VAL A 207 10.76 3.67 -16.80
CA VAL A 207 9.49 3.80 -17.52
C VAL A 207 9.12 5.27 -17.73
N ILE A 208 8.81 5.61 -18.97
CA ILE A 208 8.04 6.82 -19.31
C ILE A 208 6.57 6.43 -19.34
N ALA A 209 5.74 7.16 -18.61
CA ALA A 209 4.29 7.05 -18.70
C ALA A 209 3.82 8.01 -19.79
N THR A 210 3.00 7.54 -20.73
CA THR A 210 2.38 8.39 -21.74
C THR A 210 1.01 8.87 -21.29
N SER A 211 0.52 9.93 -21.90
CA SER A 211 -0.83 10.48 -21.78
C SER A 211 -1.95 9.49 -22.16
N THR A 212 -1.66 8.56 -23.06
CA THR A 212 -2.61 7.54 -23.56
C THR A 212 -2.97 6.49 -22.50
N LYS A 213 -4.27 6.18 -22.40
CA LYS A 213 -4.86 5.24 -21.44
C LYS A 213 -5.77 4.25 -22.16
N VAL A 214 -5.88 3.05 -21.59
CA VAL A 214 -6.74 1.95 -22.05
C VAL A 214 -7.59 1.49 -20.87
N ASP A 215 -8.87 1.20 -21.10
CA ASP A 215 -9.77 0.77 -20.01
C ASP A 215 -9.52 -0.67 -19.57
N ILE A 216 -9.34 -0.86 -18.26
CA ILE A 216 -8.89 -2.12 -17.61
C ILE A 216 -9.99 -2.78 -16.77
N ASN A 217 -11.21 -2.23 -16.74
CA ASN A 217 -12.28 -2.61 -15.80
C ASN A 217 -12.73 -4.09 -15.85
N GLY A 218 -12.31 -4.87 -16.87
CA GLY A 218 -12.54 -6.32 -16.96
C GLY A 218 -11.31 -7.22 -16.76
N VAL A 219 -10.16 -6.71 -16.29
CA VAL A 219 -8.90 -7.48 -16.18
C VAL A 219 -8.60 -7.89 -14.74
N ASN A 220 -8.78 -9.17 -14.44
CA ASN A 220 -8.50 -9.73 -13.12
C ASN A 220 -6.99 -9.90 -12.88
N ALA A 221 -6.38 -8.88 -12.25
CA ALA A 221 -4.94 -8.87 -11.95
C ALA A 221 -4.58 -9.39 -10.54
N GLU A 222 -5.54 -9.83 -9.73
CA GLU A 222 -5.36 -10.13 -8.30
C GLU A 222 -4.36 -11.28 -8.05
N LYS A 223 -4.49 -12.41 -8.78
CA LYS A 223 -3.65 -13.62 -8.72
C LYS A 223 -2.12 -13.35 -8.78
N PHE A 224 -1.70 -12.24 -9.40
CA PHE A 224 -0.31 -11.96 -9.70
C PHE A 224 0.43 -11.25 -8.56
N ASP A 225 1.17 -12.01 -7.76
CA ASP A 225 2.03 -11.50 -6.68
C ASP A 225 3.53 -11.55 -7.01
N ASP A 226 4.35 -10.85 -6.23
CA ASP A 226 5.81 -10.87 -6.37
C ASP A 226 6.45 -12.26 -6.26
N LYS A 227 5.79 -13.18 -5.53
CA LYS A 227 6.20 -14.60 -5.41
C LYS A 227 6.06 -15.35 -6.75
N TYR A 228 4.99 -15.10 -7.51
CA TYR A 228 4.73 -15.73 -8.82
C TYR A 228 5.82 -15.42 -9.87
N PHE A 229 6.40 -14.22 -9.79
CA PHE A 229 7.48 -13.75 -10.65
C PHE A 229 8.88 -13.92 -10.03
N SER A 230 9.01 -14.61 -8.90
CA SER A 230 10.32 -14.99 -8.38
C SER A 230 11.00 -15.96 -9.35
N LYS A 231 12.32 -15.85 -9.51
CA LYS A 231 13.08 -16.87 -10.23
C LYS A 231 13.20 -18.07 -9.30
N LYS A 232 12.91 -19.28 -9.78
CA LYS A 232 13.36 -20.49 -9.10
C LYS A 232 14.88 -20.46 -9.10
N VAL A 233 15.48 -20.44 -7.91
CA VAL A 233 16.93 -20.58 -7.75
C VAL A 233 17.16 -22.04 -7.39
N GLU A 234 17.66 -22.80 -8.35
CA GLU A 234 18.11 -24.15 -8.07
C GLU A 234 19.31 -24.10 -7.14
N LYS A 235 19.25 -24.88 -6.07
CA LYS A 235 20.37 -24.99 -5.13
C LYS A 235 21.49 -25.70 -5.88
N LYS A 236 22.62 -25.02 -6.04
CA LYS A 236 23.85 -25.66 -6.51
C LYS A 236 24.21 -26.79 -5.54
N ASN A 237 23.96 -28.03 -5.95
CA ASN A 237 24.61 -29.18 -5.34
C ASN A 237 26.13 -29.00 -5.52
N LYS A 238 26.93 -29.47 -4.56
CA LYS A 238 28.40 -29.43 -4.65
C LYS A 238 28.88 -30.43 -5.71
N LYS A 239 28.79 -30.05 -6.99
CA LYS A 239 29.39 -30.76 -8.11
C LYS A 239 30.86 -30.34 -8.26
N GLY A 240 31.72 -31.31 -8.58
CA GLY A 240 33.14 -31.09 -8.82
C GLY A 240 33.43 -30.37 -10.14
N GLU A 241 34.70 -30.02 -10.36
CA GLU A 241 35.16 -29.14 -11.46
C GLU A 241 34.70 -29.54 -12.86
N GLY A 242 34.53 -30.84 -13.15
CA GLY A 242 34.24 -31.35 -14.49
C GLY A 242 32.83 -31.04 -15.04
N GLU A 243 31.80 -31.00 -14.20
CA GLU A 243 30.41 -30.81 -14.66
C GLU A 243 30.01 -29.34 -14.89
N PHE A 244 30.97 -28.41 -14.78
CA PHE A 244 30.71 -26.97 -14.82
C PHE A 244 30.45 -26.43 -16.25
N PHE A 245 31.04 -27.05 -17.28
CA PHE A 245 31.03 -26.54 -18.66
C PHE A 245 29.88 -27.06 -19.54
N GLU A 246 29.32 -28.25 -19.27
CA GLU A 246 28.23 -28.80 -20.08
C GLU A 246 26.88 -28.16 -19.75
N ALA A 247 26.67 -27.77 -18.49
CA ALA A 247 25.44 -27.15 -18.01
C ALA A 247 25.12 -25.77 -18.63
N GLU A 248 26.07 -25.11 -19.29
CA GLU A 248 25.85 -23.77 -19.88
C GLU A 248 25.14 -23.81 -21.24
N LYS A 249 25.09 -24.97 -21.93
CA LYS A 249 24.59 -25.05 -23.32
C LYS A 249 23.11 -25.40 -23.48
N GLU A 250 22.53 -26.24 -22.62
CA GLU A 250 21.29 -26.94 -23.00
C GLU A 250 19.99 -26.46 -22.32
N GLU A 251 20.02 -25.94 -21.09
CA GLU A 251 18.78 -25.55 -20.39
C GLU A 251 18.26 -24.14 -20.77
N LYS A 252 17.77 -24.04 -22.02
CA LYS A 252 16.83 -22.98 -22.43
C LYS A 252 15.50 -23.18 -21.69
N SER A 253 15.46 -22.73 -20.43
CA SER A 253 14.35 -22.81 -19.47
C SER A 253 12.97 -22.82 -20.15
N GLN A 254 12.37 -24.00 -20.24
CA GLN A 254 11.07 -24.19 -20.86
C GLN A 254 10.01 -23.46 -20.02
N LEU A 255 9.23 -22.58 -20.64
CA LEU A 255 8.23 -21.79 -19.91
C LEU A 255 7.07 -22.70 -19.46
N PRO A 256 6.74 -22.72 -18.15
CA PRO A 256 5.67 -23.55 -17.62
C PRO A 256 4.33 -23.15 -18.24
N GLN A 257 3.51 -24.17 -18.55
CA GLN A 257 2.28 -24.00 -19.32
C GLN A 257 1.28 -23.04 -18.64
N GLU A 258 1.15 -23.12 -17.32
CA GLU A 258 0.36 -22.21 -16.48
C GLU A 258 0.55 -20.72 -16.83
N LYS A 259 1.82 -20.29 -17.04
CA LYS A 259 2.15 -18.89 -17.35
C LYS A 259 1.70 -18.46 -18.75
N LYS A 260 1.55 -19.41 -19.67
CA LYS A 260 1.03 -19.16 -21.02
C LYS A 260 -0.49 -19.00 -20.98
N ASP A 261 -1.17 -19.78 -20.16
CA ASP A 261 -2.63 -19.74 -20.06
C ASP A 261 -3.11 -18.54 -19.22
N ASP A 262 -2.40 -18.20 -18.14
CA ASP A 262 -2.55 -16.93 -17.40
C ASP A 262 -2.32 -15.70 -18.30
N GLN A 263 -1.40 -15.78 -19.27
CA GLN A 263 -1.19 -14.71 -20.24
C GLN A 263 -2.37 -14.59 -21.22
N LYS A 264 -2.87 -15.71 -21.75
CA LYS A 264 -4.00 -15.72 -22.70
C LYS A 264 -5.26 -15.11 -22.11
N THR A 265 -5.58 -15.41 -20.85
CA THR A 265 -6.79 -14.89 -20.18
C THR A 265 -6.73 -13.38 -19.98
N VAL A 266 -5.60 -12.85 -19.51
CA VAL A 266 -5.37 -11.40 -19.36
C VAL A 266 -5.38 -10.68 -20.71
N ASP A 267 -4.69 -11.21 -21.71
CA ASP A 267 -4.60 -10.57 -23.03
C ASP A 267 -5.93 -10.62 -23.80
N ALA A 268 -6.76 -11.66 -23.61
CA ALA A 268 -8.07 -11.77 -24.24
C ALA A 268 -9.05 -10.67 -23.78
N ALA A 269 -8.93 -10.19 -22.55
CA ALA A 269 -9.68 -9.03 -22.07
C ALA A 269 -9.12 -7.71 -22.66
N LEU A 270 -7.80 -7.53 -22.63
CA LEU A 270 -7.14 -6.30 -23.10
C LEU A 270 -7.25 -6.08 -24.62
N ILE A 271 -7.19 -7.13 -25.44
CA ILE A 271 -7.28 -7.01 -26.90
C ILE A 271 -8.62 -6.40 -27.31
N LYS A 272 -9.73 -6.77 -26.63
CA LYS A 272 -11.05 -6.19 -26.88
C LYS A 272 -11.08 -4.67 -26.64
N SER A 273 -10.51 -4.20 -25.51
CA SER A 273 -10.38 -2.77 -25.23
C SER A 273 -9.48 -2.05 -26.24
N ILE A 274 -8.45 -2.71 -26.75
CA ILE A 274 -7.47 -2.12 -27.70
C ILE A 274 -8.04 -2.03 -29.12
N GLU A 275 -8.85 -3.00 -29.55
CA GLU A 275 -9.47 -3.00 -30.88
C GLU A 275 -10.65 -2.02 -30.97
N GLY A 276 -11.23 -1.60 -29.84
CA GLY A 276 -12.20 -0.50 -29.77
C GLY A 276 -11.60 0.90 -29.94
N VAL A 277 -10.28 1.07 -29.88
CA VAL A 277 -9.60 2.36 -30.08
C VAL A 277 -8.87 2.34 -31.44
N PRO A 278 -9.15 3.28 -32.36
CA PRO A 278 -8.53 3.29 -33.68
C PRO A 278 -6.99 3.38 -33.57
N GLU A 279 -6.31 2.66 -34.45
CA GLU A 279 -4.83 2.61 -34.59
C GLU A 279 -4.01 2.16 -33.37
N LEU A 280 -4.60 1.99 -32.18
CA LEU A 280 -3.89 1.68 -30.93
C LEU A 280 -3.09 0.37 -31.01
N LYS A 281 -3.58 -0.61 -31.78
CA LYS A 281 -2.89 -1.87 -32.08
C LYS A 281 -1.55 -1.63 -32.81
N SER A 282 -1.52 -0.71 -33.78
CA SER A 282 -0.30 -0.30 -34.48
C SER A 282 0.63 0.49 -33.56
N TYR A 283 0.06 1.43 -32.79
CA TYR A 283 0.81 2.21 -31.80
C TYR A 283 1.53 1.31 -30.78
N LEU A 284 0.86 0.29 -30.24
CA LEU A 284 1.46 -0.64 -29.29
C LEU A 284 2.57 -1.50 -29.95
N GLY A 285 2.34 -2.01 -31.16
CA GLY A 285 3.33 -2.80 -31.92
C GLY A 285 4.62 -2.04 -32.21
N ALA A 286 4.47 -0.77 -32.58
CA ALA A 286 5.56 0.14 -32.91
C ALA A 286 6.48 0.41 -31.72
N ARG A 287 7.78 0.41 -32.00
CA ARG A 287 8.86 0.60 -31.03
C ARG A 287 9.22 2.08 -30.94
N PHE A 288 9.27 2.62 -29.72
CA PHE A 288 9.77 3.96 -29.45
C PHE A 288 11.29 4.04 -29.68
N SER A 289 11.70 5.04 -30.46
CA SER A 289 13.06 5.51 -30.65
C SER A 289 13.03 7.03 -30.85
N LEU A 290 14.14 7.69 -30.50
CA LEU A 290 14.36 9.09 -30.86
C LEU A 290 15.04 9.12 -32.24
N LYS A 291 14.55 9.96 -33.13
CA LYS A 291 15.23 10.27 -34.41
C LYS A 291 16.12 11.50 -34.24
N ALA A 292 17.03 11.74 -35.18
CA ALA A 292 17.78 12.98 -35.24
C ALA A 292 16.83 14.20 -35.20
N GLY A 293 17.18 15.23 -34.42
CA GLY A 293 16.36 16.43 -34.20
C GLY A 293 15.32 16.32 -33.07
N MET A 294 14.92 15.13 -32.62
CA MET A 294 13.94 14.99 -31.54
C MET A 294 14.55 15.16 -30.14
N LYS A 295 14.24 16.24 -29.42
CA LYS A 295 14.75 16.49 -28.07
C LYS A 295 13.74 16.05 -26.99
N PRO A 296 14.11 15.17 -26.04
CA PRO A 296 13.16 14.65 -25.05
C PRO A 296 12.50 15.67 -24.10
N HIS A 297 13.03 16.89 -23.98
CA HIS A 297 12.44 17.96 -23.17
C HIS A 297 11.38 18.77 -23.92
N GLU A 298 11.33 18.66 -25.25
CA GLU A 298 10.29 19.26 -26.11
C GLU A 298 9.14 18.27 -26.37
N LEU A 299 9.38 16.97 -26.15
CA LEU A 299 8.38 15.93 -26.35
C LEU A 299 7.40 15.83 -25.18
N VAL A 300 6.10 15.92 -25.50
CA VAL A 300 5.02 15.52 -24.60
C VAL A 300 4.78 14.01 -24.78
N PHE A 301 4.67 13.28 -23.66
CA PHE A 301 4.46 11.84 -23.61
C PHE A 301 3.03 11.54 -23.13
#